data_AF-A0A396S8S4-F1
#
_entry.id   AF-A0A396S8S4-F1
#
_cell.length_a   1.000
_cell.length_b   1.000
_cell.length_c   1.000
_cell.angle_alpha   90.00
_cell.angle_beta   90.00
_cell.angle_gamma   90.00
#
_symmetry.space_group_name_H-M   'P 1'
#
loop_
_entity.id
_entity.type
_entity.pdbx_description
1 polymer ?
#
loop_
_entity_poly.entity_id
_entity_poly.type
_entity_poly.pdbx_seq_one_letter_code
_entity_poly.pdbx_strand_id
1 'polypeptide(L)'
;MQVLKQAALFVRTNLWIIPLGLLLGWALIRYLDPAPPRVLVMSTGSETGGYHRFGLALQERLAEQGLTLELRSSRGSLDNLQHLLDPDSSVSIALVQSGTSLLLTPAEQRRLVGLAALYHEPLWLFQRKGLEITHLDDLRSLKVSVGSEGSGTWAVVRSLFQARDDESRLLELNGGAWQALAGRASLDALREGTLDAAFFVLPASNALIAEMVANPELELVSLRQTEAFSARLPFLDTLQLPEGLLDIGANVPAEPISLLSPVATLVANERFHPALTSLVLEAAREVLREGNLLDKPGAFPAAQPLELTLSPEADFYHRQGVPFLQRYLPFWVASIVDRYVVLVIPFIAIMLPLLRSMGPLYRWRIRSRVYRWYEQLRRIDRLLHSGAIAGELEREIQALHQLEDELSRVDVPLSYAHELYSLHLHVRYMIKRLEGLRTQAG
;
A
#
# COMPACT_ATOMS: atom_id res chain seq x y z
N MET A 1 -44.33 35.47 8.72
CA MET A 1 -43.21 35.93 9.58
C MET A 1 -42.84 34.94 10.70
N GLN A 2 -43.80 34.25 11.34
CA GLN A 2 -43.53 33.28 12.42
C GLN A 2 -42.76 32.01 11.97
N VAL A 3 -43.04 31.47 10.77
CA VAL A 3 -42.34 30.29 10.23
C VAL A 3 -40.84 30.54 10.04
N LEU A 4 -40.46 31.73 9.55
CA LEU A 4 -39.05 32.15 9.42
C LEU A 4 -38.33 32.24 10.77
N LYS A 5 -39.00 32.75 11.81
CA LYS A 5 -38.43 32.81 13.17
C LYS A 5 -38.23 31.41 13.76
N GLN A 6 -39.17 30.49 13.50
CA GLN A 6 -39.08 29.09 13.95
C GLN A 6 -37.95 28.33 13.26
N ALA A 7 -37.81 28.50 11.94
CA ALA A 7 -36.69 27.95 11.18
C ALA A 7 -35.35 28.49 11.71
N ALA A 8 -35.24 29.80 11.98
CA ALA A 8 -34.04 30.40 12.53
C ALA A 8 -33.68 29.86 13.93
N LEU A 9 -34.67 29.63 14.80
CA LEU A 9 -34.45 29.04 16.13
C LEU A 9 -33.99 27.58 16.04
N PHE A 10 -34.58 26.80 15.14
CA PHE A 10 -34.17 25.42 14.87
C PHE A 10 -32.74 25.33 14.34
N VAL A 11 -32.38 26.18 13.37
CA VAL A 11 -31.02 26.27 12.83
C VAL A 11 -30.03 26.65 13.93
N ARG A 12 -30.29 27.74 14.68
CA ARG A 12 -29.40 28.17 15.79
C ARG A 12 -29.20 27.10 16.85
N THR A 13 -30.23 26.31 17.15
CA THR A 13 -30.16 25.26 18.17
C THR A 13 -29.34 24.07 17.72
N ASN A 14 -29.23 23.82 16.42
CA ASN A 14 -28.49 22.69 15.86
C ASN A 14 -27.17 23.08 15.19
N LEU A 15 -26.72 24.33 15.35
CA LEU A 15 -25.43 24.81 14.85
C LEU A 15 -24.24 23.98 15.38
N TRP A 16 -24.38 23.28 16.51
CA TRP A 16 -23.34 22.41 17.08
C TRP A 16 -22.96 21.21 16.18
N ILE A 17 -23.83 20.82 15.25
CA ILE A 17 -23.56 19.73 14.30
C ILE A 17 -22.49 20.14 13.28
N ILE A 18 -22.41 21.41 12.92
CA ILE A 18 -21.43 21.91 11.95
C ILE A 18 -19.99 21.75 12.49
N PRO A 19 -19.61 22.29 13.66
CA PRO A 19 -18.26 22.10 14.20
C PRO A 19 -17.99 20.64 14.55
N LEU A 20 -19.00 19.86 14.98
CA LEU A 20 -18.83 18.43 15.24
C LEU A 20 -18.57 17.64 13.95
N GLY A 21 -19.32 17.90 12.89
CA GLY A 21 -19.13 17.29 11.58
C GLY A 21 -17.79 17.68 10.96
N LEU A 22 -17.36 18.93 11.12
CA LEU A 22 -16.03 19.39 10.73
C LEU A 22 -14.92 18.71 11.53
N LEU A 23 -15.09 18.56 12.85
CA LEU A 23 -14.14 17.86 13.72
C LEU A 23 -14.05 16.38 13.36
N LEU A 24 -15.18 15.73 13.10
CA LEU A 24 -15.24 14.33 12.67
C LEU A 24 -14.60 14.16 11.29
N GLY A 25 -14.93 15.03 10.34
CA GLY A 25 -14.30 15.04 9.01
C GLY A 25 -12.79 15.26 9.10
N TRP A 26 -12.34 16.20 9.91
CA TRP A 26 -10.92 16.45 10.17
C TRP A 26 -10.23 15.23 10.79
N ALA A 27 -10.85 14.60 11.79
CA ALA A 27 -10.32 13.39 12.41
C ALA A 27 -10.19 12.26 11.38
N LEU A 28 -11.23 12.02 10.57
CA LEU A 28 -11.22 11.00 9.52
C LEU A 28 -10.15 11.27 8.44
N ILE A 29 -9.97 12.53 8.03
CA ILE A 29 -8.93 12.92 7.07
C ILE A 29 -7.53 12.69 7.66
N ARG A 30 -7.33 12.86 8.97
CA ARG A 30 -6.03 12.67 9.63
C ARG A 30 -5.59 11.20 9.67
N TYR A 31 -6.54 10.26 9.63
CA TYR A 31 -6.26 8.82 9.54
C TYR A 31 -6.13 8.32 8.09
N LEU A 32 -6.24 9.21 7.12
CA LEU A 32 -6.18 8.89 5.70
C LEU A 32 -4.74 9.05 5.20
N ASP A 33 -4.25 8.07 4.44
CA ASP A 33 -2.92 8.16 3.84
C ASP A 33 -2.74 9.45 3.03
N PRO A 34 -1.53 10.02 2.93
CA PRO A 34 -1.27 11.19 2.10
C PRO A 34 -1.71 10.95 0.64
N ALA A 35 -1.87 12.02 -0.14
CA ALA A 35 -2.16 11.84 -1.56
C ALA A 35 -0.99 11.08 -2.21
N PRO A 36 -1.23 10.17 -3.18
CA PRO A 36 -0.15 9.48 -3.84
C PRO A 36 0.79 10.51 -4.48
N PRO A 37 2.11 10.33 -4.36
CA PRO A 37 3.07 11.25 -4.94
C PRO A 37 2.99 11.19 -6.47
N ARG A 38 3.36 12.31 -7.12
CA ARG A 38 3.46 12.41 -8.59
C ARG A 38 4.83 12.02 -9.13
N VAL A 39 5.79 11.83 -8.24
CA VAL A 39 7.16 11.42 -8.57
C VAL A 39 7.47 10.14 -7.83
N LEU A 40 7.97 9.16 -8.55
CA LEU A 40 8.42 7.87 -8.03
C LEU A 40 9.88 7.69 -8.41
N VAL A 41 10.75 7.31 -7.48
CA VAL A 41 12.17 7.09 -7.76
C VAL A 41 12.49 5.61 -7.72
N MET A 42 13.05 5.11 -8.81
CA MET A 42 13.32 3.70 -9.05
C MET A 42 14.80 3.40 -9.26
N SER A 43 15.35 2.44 -8.51
CA SER A 43 16.71 1.94 -8.77
C SER A 43 16.69 0.80 -9.79
N THR A 44 17.61 0.86 -10.76
CA THR A 44 17.62 -0.03 -11.94
C THR A 44 18.92 -0.83 -12.05
N GLY A 45 19.78 -0.54 -13.01
CA GLY A 45 21.07 -1.21 -13.20
C GLY A 45 22.00 -0.27 -13.94
N SER A 46 23.01 -0.81 -14.62
CA SER A 46 23.81 0.00 -15.53
C SER A 46 22.93 0.57 -16.65
N GLU A 47 23.29 1.75 -17.18
CA GLU A 47 22.51 2.42 -18.23
C GLU A 47 22.37 1.58 -19.50
N THR A 48 23.32 0.68 -19.75
CA THR A 48 23.30 -0.26 -20.88
C THR A 48 22.63 -1.60 -20.54
N GLY A 49 22.18 -1.80 -19.30
CA GLY A 49 21.66 -3.05 -18.78
C GLY A 49 20.17 -3.29 -19.05
N GLY A 50 19.74 -4.55 -18.88
CA GLY A 50 18.33 -4.94 -19.04
C GLY A 50 17.39 -4.20 -18.09
N TYR A 51 17.81 -4.02 -16.83
CA TYR A 51 17.02 -3.32 -15.82
C TYR A 51 16.75 -1.86 -16.17
N HIS A 52 17.76 -1.16 -16.70
CA HIS A 52 17.59 0.24 -17.10
C HIS A 52 16.68 0.37 -18.32
N ARG A 53 16.82 -0.52 -19.32
CA ARG A 53 15.91 -0.56 -20.49
C ARG A 53 14.46 -0.82 -20.08
N PHE A 54 14.22 -1.76 -19.17
CA PHE A 54 12.89 -1.99 -18.62
C PHE A 54 12.37 -0.75 -17.87
N GLY A 55 13.22 -0.12 -17.05
CA GLY A 55 12.90 1.12 -16.34
C GLY A 55 12.48 2.26 -17.27
N LEU A 56 13.15 2.42 -18.42
CA LEU A 56 12.79 3.42 -19.44
C LEU A 56 11.42 3.12 -20.07
N ALA A 57 11.15 1.87 -20.41
CA ALA A 57 9.84 1.48 -20.94
C ALA A 57 8.73 1.70 -19.90
N LEU A 58 9.00 1.39 -18.63
CA LEU A 58 8.08 1.65 -17.52
C LEU A 58 7.86 3.14 -17.29
N GLN A 59 8.91 3.96 -17.41
CA GLN A 59 8.86 5.42 -17.29
C GLN A 59 7.91 6.02 -18.33
N GLU A 60 7.98 5.56 -19.59
CA GLU A 60 7.10 6.00 -20.67
C GLU A 60 5.63 5.70 -20.34
N ARG A 61 5.32 4.45 -19.93
CA ARG A 61 3.95 4.04 -19.58
C ARG A 61 3.38 4.77 -18.38
N LEU A 62 4.20 5.03 -17.36
CA LEU A 62 3.75 5.76 -16.17
C LEU A 62 3.52 7.25 -16.46
N ALA A 63 4.31 7.84 -17.38
CA ALA A 63 4.14 9.22 -17.79
C ALA A 63 2.78 9.46 -18.47
N GLU A 64 2.27 8.51 -19.25
CA GLU A 64 0.93 8.56 -19.86
C GLU A 64 -0.19 8.65 -18.80
N GLN A 65 0.05 8.13 -17.59
CA GLN A 65 -0.86 8.17 -16.45
C GLN A 65 -0.60 9.35 -15.51
N GLY A 66 0.31 10.26 -15.90
CA GLY A 66 0.67 11.45 -15.13
C GLY A 66 1.53 11.18 -13.90
N LEU A 67 2.27 10.07 -13.88
CA LEU A 67 3.27 9.75 -12.86
C LEU A 67 4.67 9.86 -13.47
N THR A 68 5.52 10.72 -12.88
CA THR A 68 6.93 10.83 -13.28
C THR A 68 7.74 9.76 -12.58
N LEU A 69 8.36 8.85 -13.35
CA LEU A 69 9.33 7.89 -12.84
C LEU A 69 10.75 8.42 -13.02
N GLU A 70 11.50 8.64 -11.94
CA GLU A 70 12.93 8.95 -12.00
C GLU A 70 13.76 7.67 -11.86
N LEU A 71 14.65 7.42 -12.81
CA LEU A 71 15.52 6.24 -12.78
C LEU A 71 16.86 6.59 -12.13
N ARG A 72 17.32 5.73 -11.22
CA ARG A 72 18.66 5.75 -10.63
C ARG A 72 19.42 4.55 -11.18
N SER A 73 20.57 4.81 -11.79
CA SER A 73 21.52 3.78 -12.21
C SER A 73 22.14 3.13 -10.98
N SER A 74 22.48 1.86 -11.09
CA SER A 74 23.13 1.10 -10.01
C SER A 74 24.08 0.06 -10.58
N ARG A 75 24.82 -0.61 -9.70
CA ARG A 75 25.68 -1.74 -10.07
C ARG A 75 24.92 -3.07 -10.14
N GLY A 76 23.62 -3.08 -9.85
CA GLY A 76 22.76 -4.27 -9.91
C GLY A 76 21.94 -4.50 -8.63
N SER A 77 21.44 -5.74 -8.47
CA SER A 77 20.45 -6.11 -7.45
C SER A 77 20.84 -5.79 -6.00
N LEU A 78 22.08 -6.05 -5.59
CA LEU A 78 22.51 -5.75 -4.22
C LEU A 78 22.58 -4.25 -3.94
N ASP A 79 23.08 -3.48 -4.90
CA ASP A 79 23.15 -2.01 -4.86
C ASP A 79 21.73 -1.40 -4.82
N ASN A 80 20.79 -2.00 -5.56
CA ASN A 80 19.37 -1.63 -5.52
C ASN A 80 18.72 -1.87 -4.16
N LEU A 81 19.00 -3.02 -3.54
CA LEU A 81 18.53 -3.32 -2.19
C LEU A 81 19.11 -2.32 -1.18
N GLN A 82 20.39 -1.96 -1.31
CA GLN A 82 21.03 -0.94 -0.48
C GLN A 82 20.35 0.43 -0.66
N HIS A 83 20.06 0.85 -1.90
CA HIS A 83 19.31 2.09 -2.15
C HIS A 83 17.91 2.09 -1.55
N LEU A 84 17.23 0.93 -1.49
CA LEU A 84 15.91 0.80 -0.85
C LEU A 84 15.99 0.89 0.68
N LEU A 85 17.06 0.36 1.27
CA LEU A 85 17.27 0.30 2.72
C LEU A 85 17.87 1.58 3.30
N ASP A 86 18.59 2.34 2.48
CA ASP A 86 19.22 3.60 2.85
C ASP A 86 18.17 4.68 3.19
N PRO A 87 18.17 5.21 4.43
CA PRO A 87 17.25 6.28 4.83
C PRO A 87 17.46 7.60 4.06
N ASP A 88 18.68 7.87 3.59
CA ASP A 88 19.03 9.11 2.88
C ASP A 88 18.76 9.02 1.37
N SER A 89 18.63 7.81 0.85
CA SER A 89 18.23 7.55 -0.53
C SER A 89 16.76 7.94 -0.76
N SER A 90 16.43 8.51 -1.92
CA SER A 90 15.04 8.79 -2.32
C SER A 90 14.34 7.60 -2.99
N VAL A 91 15.05 6.50 -3.21
CA VAL A 91 14.52 5.31 -3.89
C VAL A 91 13.44 4.64 -3.05
N SER A 92 12.29 4.38 -3.66
CA SER A 92 11.16 3.66 -3.03
C SER A 92 10.80 2.36 -3.73
N ILE A 93 11.27 2.16 -4.97
CA ILE A 93 11.05 0.94 -5.75
C ILE A 93 12.34 0.55 -6.47
N ALA A 94 12.59 -0.74 -6.70
CA ALA A 94 13.75 -1.17 -7.45
C ALA A 94 13.54 -2.52 -8.14
N LEU A 95 14.36 -2.77 -9.16
CA LEU A 95 14.48 -4.10 -9.78
C LEU A 95 15.50 -4.92 -9.00
N VAL A 96 15.16 -6.14 -8.65
CA VAL A 96 16.03 -7.02 -7.88
C VAL A 96 15.89 -8.43 -8.42
N GLN A 97 17.01 -9.07 -8.72
CA GLN A 97 17.02 -10.47 -9.08
C GLN A 97 16.64 -11.32 -7.85
N SER A 98 15.71 -12.26 -8.02
CA SER A 98 15.43 -13.28 -7.01
C SER A 98 16.71 -14.03 -6.62
N GLY A 99 16.83 -14.44 -5.36
CA GLY A 99 18.07 -14.95 -4.75
C GLY A 99 18.85 -13.88 -3.99
N THR A 100 18.77 -12.62 -4.42
CA THR A 100 19.64 -11.56 -3.88
C THR A 100 19.20 -11.11 -2.49
N SER A 101 17.91 -11.22 -2.15
CA SER A 101 17.42 -10.79 -0.83
C SER A 101 17.96 -11.67 0.30
N LEU A 102 18.38 -12.90 0.00
CA LEU A 102 19.04 -13.82 0.93
C LEU A 102 20.42 -13.34 1.40
N LEU A 103 21.01 -12.35 0.71
CA LEU A 103 22.25 -11.70 1.14
C LEU A 103 22.03 -10.68 2.27
N LEU A 104 20.77 -10.28 2.52
CA LEU A 104 20.40 -9.33 3.55
C LEU A 104 20.16 -10.01 4.90
N THR A 105 20.24 -9.22 5.97
CA THR A 105 19.82 -9.69 7.29
C THR A 105 18.29 -9.83 7.37
N PRO A 106 17.75 -10.69 8.25
CA PRO A 106 16.30 -10.79 8.45
C PRO A 106 15.62 -9.48 8.86
N ALA A 107 16.35 -8.56 9.49
CA ALA A 107 15.82 -7.24 9.86
C ALA A 107 15.67 -6.31 8.65
N GLU A 108 16.62 -6.35 7.72
CA GLU A 108 16.56 -5.60 6.47
C GLU A 108 15.47 -6.15 5.54
N GLN A 109 15.35 -7.47 5.41
CA GLN A 109 14.31 -8.10 4.58
C GLN A 109 12.90 -7.67 5.01
N ARG A 110 12.65 -7.52 6.32
CA ARG A 110 11.33 -7.07 6.84
C ARG A 110 10.95 -5.63 6.45
N ARG A 111 11.91 -4.81 6.03
CA ARG A 111 11.68 -3.42 5.57
C ARG A 111 11.31 -3.36 4.09
N LEU A 112 11.33 -4.51 3.40
CA LEU A 112 11.11 -4.64 1.98
C LEU A 112 9.88 -5.50 1.71
N VAL A 113 9.16 -5.16 0.65
CA VAL A 113 8.00 -5.91 0.18
C VAL A 113 8.13 -6.18 -1.31
N GLY A 114 7.65 -7.34 -1.72
CA GLY A 114 7.54 -7.72 -3.12
C GLY A 114 6.32 -7.09 -3.79
N LEU A 115 6.46 -6.70 -5.06
CA LEU A 115 5.33 -6.26 -5.89
C LEU A 115 5.01 -7.28 -7.00
N ALA A 116 6.01 -7.77 -7.72
CA ALA A 116 5.83 -8.78 -8.76
C ALA A 116 7.16 -9.41 -9.22
N ALA A 117 7.09 -10.63 -9.75
CA ALA A 117 8.06 -11.16 -10.69
C ALA A 117 7.79 -10.58 -12.10
N LEU A 118 8.82 -10.32 -12.89
CA LEU A 118 8.73 -9.57 -14.14
C LEU A 118 9.18 -10.34 -15.38
N TYR A 119 10.28 -11.09 -15.30
CA TYR A 119 10.78 -11.92 -16.41
C TYR A 119 11.89 -12.82 -15.92
N HIS A 120 12.15 -13.89 -16.66
CA HIS A 120 13.23 -14.82 -16.35
C HIS A 120 14.61 -14.26 -16.72
N GLU A 121 15.57 -14.47 -15.82
CA GLU A 121 16.99 -14.20 -16.03
C GLU A 121 17.77 -15.51 -15.89
N PRO A 122 17.83 -16.36 -16.93
CA PRO A 122 18.44 -17.69 -16.82
C PRO A 122 19.90 -17.66 -16.36
N LEU A 123 20.25 -18.67 -15.56
CA LEU A 123 21.62 -19.02 -15.23
C LEU A 123 22.19 -19.87 -16.37
N TRP A 124 23.03 -19.25 -17.18
CA TRP A 124 23.82 -19.91 -18.21
C TRP A 124 25.11 -20.44 -17.60
N LEU A 125 25.47 -21.67 -17.98
CA LEU A 125 26.80 -22.23 -17.75
C LEU A 125 27.39 -22.57 -19.11
N PHE A 126 28.39 -21.82 -19.53
CA PHE A 126 29.16 -22.13 -20.73
C PHE A 126 30.45 -22.82 -20.34
N GLN A 127 30.85 -23.81 -21.12
CA GLN A 127 32.12 -24.50 -20.99
C GLN A 127 32.92 -24.39 -22.29
N ARG A 128 34.22 -24.60 -22.22
CA ARG A 128 35.00 -24.87 -23.44
C ARG A 128 34.66 -26.26 -23.98
N LYS A 129 34.73 -26.41 -25.29
CA LYS A 129 34.51 -27.66 -26.01
C LYS A 129 35.39 -28.80 -25.50
N GLY A 130 34.83 -30.00 -25.44
CA GLY A 130 35.54 -31.23 -25.02
C GLY A 130 35.53 -31.47 -23.50
N LEU A 131 34.83 -30.64 -22.74
CA LEU A 131 34.49 -30.91 -21.34
C LEU A 131 33.13 -31.63 -21.27
N GLU A 132 32.87 -32.37 -20.20
CA GLU A 132 31.59 -33.07 -20.00
C GLU A 132 31.01 -32.72 -18.63
N ILE A 133 30.66 -31.44 -18.44
CA ILE A 133 30.01 -31.01 -17.20
C ILE A 133 28.52 -31.40 -17.26
N THR A 134 28.06 -32.16 -16.28
CA THR A 134 26.64 -32.54 -16.15
C THR A 134 26.08 -32.28 -14.75
N HIS A 135 26.95 -32.17 -13.75
CA HIS A 135 26.64 -31.89 -12.35
C HIS A 135 27.55 -30.78 -11.82
N LEU A 136 27.15 -30.11 -10.73
CA LEU A 136 28.01 -29.10 -10.08
C LEU A 136 29.31 -29.70 -9.52
N ASP A 137 29.35 -31.01 -9.23
CA ASP A 137 30.58 -31.68 -8.78
C ASP A 137 31.68 -31.74 -9.85
N ASP A 138 31.30 -31.75 -11.13
CA ASP A 138 32.24 -31.82 -12.25
C ASP A 138 33.07 -30.52 -12.35
N LEU A 139 32.59 -29.43 -11.74
CA LEU A 139 33.25 -28.13 -11.68
C LEU A 139 34.37 -28.07 -10.65
N ARG A 140 34.52 -29.07 -9.76
CA ARG A 140 35.45 -29.02 -8.61
C ARG A 140 36.91 -28.87 -9.01
N SER A 141 37.31 -29.51 -10.11
CA SER A 141 38.68 -29.48 -10.62
C SER A 141 38.92 -28.43 -11.70
N LEU A 142 37.88 -27.68 -12.07
CA LEU A 142 37.89 -26.78 -13.22
C LEU A 142 38.04 -25.33 -12.80
N LYS A 143 38.64 -24.53 -13.68
CA LYS A 143 38.71 -23.08 -13.51
C LYS A 143 37.39 -22.43 -13.92
N VAL A 144 36.63 -21.93 -12.95
CA VAL A 144 35.25 -21.47 -13.18
C VAL A 144 35.06 -20.03 -12.75
N SER A 145 34.46 -19.22 -13.63
CA SER A 145 33.98 -17.88 -13.23
C SER A 145 32.58 -17.98 -12.63
N VAL A 146 32.40 -17.33 -11.47
CA VAL A 146 31.17 -17.41 -10.66
C VAL A 146 30.46 -16.06 -10.48
N GLY A 147 30.82 -15.07 -11.29
CA GLY A 147 30.36 -13.69 -11.11
C GLY A 147 31.22 -12.91 -10.11
N SER A 148 31.16 -11.58 -10.20
CA SER A 148 31.79 -10.70 -9.21
C SER A 148 30.97 -10.71 -7.92
N GLU A 149 31.63 -10.47 -6.78
CA GLU A 149 30.96 -10.39 -5.49
C GLU A 149 29.84 -9.34 -5.51
N GLY A 150 28.68 -9.69 -4.96
CA GLY A 150 27.47 -8.86 -4.97
C GLY A 150 26.68 -8.84 -6.30
N SER A 151 27.16 -9.53 -7.35
CA SER A 151 26.39 -9.69 -8.59
C SER A 151 25.26 -10.73 -8.46
N GLY A 152 24.28 -10.65 -9.37
CA GLY A 152 23.19 -11.63 -9.45
C GLY A 152 23.68 -13.06 -9.77
N THR A 153 24.69 -13.19 -10.63
CA THR A 153 25.36 -14.47 -10.89
C THR A 153 25.94 -15.06 -9.61
N TRP A 154 26.69 -14.23 -8.85
CA TRP A 154 27.29 -14.66 -7.59
C TRP A 154 26.25 -15.11 -6.58
N ALA A 155 25.14 -14.38 -6.44
CA ALA A 155 24.07 -14.75 -5.52
C ALA A 155 23.50 -16.15 -5.83
N VAL A 156 23.19 -16.43 -7.09
CA VAL A 156 22.64 -17.73 -7.50
C VAL A 156 23.66 -18.84 -7.30
N VAL A 157 24.89 -18.66 -7.81
CA VAL A 157 25.94 -19.68 -7.71
C VAL A 157 26.21 -20.01 -6.24
N ARG A 158 26.35 -18.99 -5.39
CA ARG A 158 26.49 -19.18 -3.94
C ARG A 158 25.36 -20.02 -3.37
N SER A 159 24.10 -19.72 -3.66
CA SER A 159 22.95 -20.48 -3.15
C SER A 159 22.94 -21.94 -3.62
N LEU A 160 23.38 -22.22 -4.85
CA LEU A 160 23.50 -23.60 -5.36
C LEU A 160 24.49 -24.43 -4.54
N PHE A 161 25.64 -23.85 -4.18
CA PHE A 161 26.65 -24.53 -3.36
C PHE A 161 26.26 -24.61 -1.89
N GLN A 162 25.58 -23.59 -1.36
CA GLN A 162 25.00 -23.62 -0.01
C GLN A 162 23.97 -24.73 0.15
N ALA A 163 23.12 -24.96 -0.85
CA ALA A 163 22.13 -26.04 -0.85
C ALA A 163 22.75 -27.45 -0.75
N ARG A 164 24.08 -27.55 -0.92
CA ARG A 164 24.88 -28.78 -0.84
C ARG A 164 25.87 -28.81 0.32
N ASP A 165 25.78 -27.89 1.27
CA ASP A 165 26.67 -27.78 2.44
C ASP A 165 28.17 -27.67 2.05
N ASP A 166 28.48 -27.09 0.89
CA ASP A 166 29.84 -26.99 0.34
C ASP A 166 30.31 -25.52 0.20
N GLU A 167 30.13 -24.74 1.27
CA GLU A 167 30.58 -23.34 1.30
C GLU A 167 32.11 -23.19 1.31
N SER A 168 32.84 -24.26 1.65
CA SER A 168 34.30 -24.27 1.78
C SER A 168 35.03 -23.76 0.54
N ARG A 169 34.43 -23.92 -0.65
CA ARG A 169 34.97 -23.48 -1.94
C ARG A 169 34.69 -22.03 -2.29
N LEU A 170 33.60 -21.46 -1.77
CA LEU A 170 33.34 -20.02 -1.90
C LEU A 170 34.42 -19.21 -1.15
N LEU A 171 35.04 -19.81 -0.12
CA LEU A 171 36.17 -19.23 0.62
C LEU A 171 37.50 -19.26 -0.15
N GLU A 172 37.61 -20.03 -1.24
CA GLU A 172 38.80 -20.10 -2.11
C GLU A 172 38.70 -19.17 -3.34
N LEU A 173 37.71 -18.26 -3.36
CA LEU A 173 37.56 -17.23 -4.40
C LEU A 173 38.88 -16.51 -4.69
N ASN A 174 39.28 -16.48 -5.97
CA ASN A 174 40.50 -15.84 -6.48
C ASN A 174 41.83 -16.44 -5.97
N GLY A 175 41.81 -17.37 -5.01
CA GLY A 175 42.98 -18.11 -4.52
C GLY A 175 43.08 -19.54 -5.05
N GLY A 176 41.99 -20.06 -5.65
CA GLY A 176 41.90 -21.41 -6.17
C GLY A 176 41.34 -21.47 -7.60
N ALA A 177 40.59 -22.52 -7.90
CA ALA A 177 40.03 -22.75 -9.23
C ALA A 177 38.90 -21.75 -9.58
N TRP A 178 38.32 -21.05 -8.62
CA TRP A 178 37.17 -20.18 -8.86
C TRP A 178 37.57 -18.70 -8.94
N GLN A 179 36.99 -18.00 -9.90
CA GLN A 179 37.37 -16.64 -10.28
C GLN A 179 36.19 -15.68 -10.19
N ALA A 180 36.37 -14.54 -9.51
CA ALA A 180 35.37 -13.49 -9.36
C ALA A 180 35.28 -12.58 -10.60
N LEU A 181 35.14 -13.18 -11.78
CA LEU A 181 34.99 -12.47 -13.05
C LEU A 181 33.50 -12.34 -13.42
N ALA A 182 33.12 -11.30 -14.16
CA ALA A 182 31.75 -11.08 -14.62
C ALA A 182 31.70 -10.61 -16.07
N GLY A 183 30.60 -10.95 -16.76
CA GLY A 183 30.27 -10.44 -18.09
C GLY A 183 31.38 -10.67 -19.12
N ARG A 184 31.81 -9.60 -19.79
CA ARG A 184 32.84 -9.64 -20.85
C ARG A 184 34.14 -10.29 -20.37
N ALA A 185 34.60 -9.99 -19.15
CA ALA A 185 35.85 -10.55 -18.63
C ALA A 185 35.80 -12.08 -18.49
N SER A 186 34.65 -12.65 -18.13
CA SER A 186 34.45 -14.10 -18.06
C SER A 186 34.47 -14.76 -19.45
N LEU A 187 33.87 -14.09 -20.45
CA LEU A 187 33.89 -14.56 -21.83
C LEU A 187 35.29 -14.51 -22.43
N ASP A 188 36.02 -13.41 -22.24
CA ASP A 188 37.39 -13.27 -22.74
C ASP A 188 38.29 -14.35 -22.13
N ALA A 189 38.16 -14.60 -20.82
CA ALA A 189 38.92 -15.65 -20.14
C ALA A 189 38.55 -17.08 -20.58
N LEU A 190 37.29 -17.34 -20.96
CA LEU A 190 36.88 -18.59 -21.62
C LEU A 190 37.57 -18.75 -22.98
N ARG A 191 37.60 -17.67 -23.79
CA ARG A 191 38.20 -17.66 -25.13
C ARG A 191 39.73 -17.84 -25.09
N GLU A 192 40.37 -17.25 -24.10
CA GLU A 192 41.82 -17.36 -23.88
C GLU A 192 42.26 -18.70 -23.29
N GLY A 193 41.30 -19.55 -22.87
CA GLY A 193 41.60 -20.83 -22.23
C GLY A 193 42.10 -20.70 -20.78
N THR A 194 41.95 -19.52 -20.17
CA THR A 194 42.31 -19.31 -18.75
C THR A 194 41.20 -19.80 -17.82
N LEU A 195 39.96 -19.85 -18.29
CA LEU A 195 38.81 -20.53 -17.67
C LEU A 195 38.37 -21.74 -18.48
N ASP A 196 37.89 -22.76 -17.77
CA ASP A 196 37.27 -23.97 -18.33
C ASP A 196 35.75 -23.81 -18.46
N ALA A 197 35.11 -23.11 -17.52
CA ALA A 197 33.68 -22.81 -17.55
C ALA A 197 33.36 -21.43 -16.94
N ALA A 198 32.19 -20.87 -17.24
CA ALA A 198 31.72 -19.63 -16.61
C ALA A 198 30.20 -19.57 -16.48
N PHE A 199 29.76 -19.06 -15.33
CA PHE A 199 28.36 -18.77 -15.05
C PHE A 199 27.99 -17.34 -15.46
N PHE A 200 26.77 -17.19 -15.96
CA PHE A 200 26.18 -15.90 -16.30
C PHE A 200 24.71 -15.89 -15.92
N VAL A 201 24.23 -14.84 -15.25
CA VAL A 201 22.80 -14.54 -15.17
C VAL A 201 22.54 -13.34 -16.06
N LEU A 202 21.93 -13.60 -17.22
CA LEU A 202 21.66 -12.61 -18.27
C LEU A 202 20.40 -12.98 -19.03
N PRO A 203 19.64 -12.00 -19.55
CA PRO A 203 18.52 -12.31 -20.44
C PRO A 203 19.02 -12.97 -21.73
N ALA A 204 18.23 -13.86 -22.33
CA ALA A 204 18.61 -14.57 -23.56
C ALA A 204 18.92 -13.63 -24.75
N SER A 205 18.29 -12.45 -24.77
CA SER A 205 18.54 -11.41 -25.79
C SER A 205 19.86 -10.63 -25.58
N ASN A 206 20.68 -10.99 -24.60
CA ASN A 206 21.92 -10.27 -24.31
C ASN A 206 22.98 -10.56 -25.39
N ALA A 207 23.72 -9.54 -25.83
CA ALA A 207 24.75 -9.66 -26.85
C ALA A 207 25.88 -10.64 -26.48
N LEU A 208 26.22 -10.77 -25.18
CA LEU A 208 27.22 -11.74 -24.73
C LEU A 208 26.73 -13.18 -24.91
N ILE A 209 25.43 -13.44 -24.71
CA ILE A 209 24.85 -14.77 -24.94
C ILE A 209 24.90 -15.09 -26.44
N ALA A 210 24.52 -14.14 -27.30
CA ALA A 210 24.62 -14.31 -28.75
C ALA A 210 26.07 -14.58 -29.21
N GLU A 211 27.06 -13.88 -28.64
CA GLU A 211 28.47 -14.09 -28.95
C GLU A 211 28.98 -15.47 -28.51
N MET A 212 28.53 -15.96 -27.34
CA MET A 212 28.88 -17.30 -26.86
C MET A 212 28.22 -18.40 -27.69
N VAL A 213 26.94 -18.23 -28.05
CA VAL A 213 26.19 -19.16 -28.92
C VAL A 213 26.82 -19.25 -30.31
N ALA A 214 27.34 -18.15 -30.84
CA ALA A 214 28.00 -18.12 -32.15
C ALA A 214 29.43 -18.70 -32.14
N ASN A 215 30.00 -19.00 -30.97
CA ASN A 215 31.37 -19.48 -30.85
C ASN A 215 31.43 -21.02 -30.84
N PRO A 216 32.02 -21.68 -31.86
CA PRO A 216 32.04 -23.14 -31.96
C PRO A 216 32.95 -23.83 -30.93
N GLU A 217 33.78 -23.08 -30.21
CA GLU A 217 34.66 -23.57 -29.14
C GLU A 217 33.99 -23.53 -27.76
N LEU A 218 32.77 -23.00 -27.65
CA LEU A 218 31.99 -22.93 -26.43
C LEU A 218 30.74 -23.79 -26.55
N GLU A 219 30.40 -24.46 -25.45
CA GLU A 219 29.21 -25.32 -25.36
C GLU A 219 28.37 -24.90 -24.17
N LEU A 220 27.05 -24.91 -24.36
CA LEU A 220 26.09 -24.63 -23.30
C LEU A 220 25.85 -25.90 -22.48
N VAL A 221 25.98 -25.79 -21.16
CA VAL A 221 25.84 -26.91 -20.23
C VAL A 221 24.41 -27.03 -19.73
N SER A 222 23.88 -28.27 -19.76
CA SER A 222 22.63 -28.65 -19.11
C SER A 222 22.93 -29.41 -17.82
N LEU A 223 22.64 -28.79 -16.67
CA LEU A 223 22.81 -29.45 -15.38
C LEU A 223 21.66 -30.42 -15.11
N ARG A 224 21.95 -31.68 -14.78
CA ARG A 224 20.90 -32.69 -14.54
C ARG A 224 20.09 -32.47 -13.26
N GLN A 225 20.56 -31.61 -12.38
CA GLN A 225 20.00 -31.40 -11.04
C GLN A 225 19.09 -30.16 -10.94
N THR A 226 18.67 -29.56 -12.07
CA THR A 226 17.86 -28.33 -12.09
C THR A 226 16.57 -28.46 -11.26
N GLU A 227 15.80 -29.53 -11.44
CA GLU A 227 14.55 -29.75 -10.67
C GLU A 227 14.80 -29.90 -9.15
N ALA A 228 15.91 -30.54 -8.77
CA ALA A 228 16.27 -30.69 -7.37
C ALA A 228 16.67 -29.34 -6.75
N PHE A 229 17.35 -28.47 -7.52
CA PHE A 229 17.71 -27.14 -7.07
C PHE A 229 16.50 -26.22 -6.97
N SER A 230 15.61 -26.16 -7.97
CA SER A 230 14.41 -25.31 -7.89
C SER A 230 13.46 -25.73 -6.76
N ALA A 231 13.37 -27.03 -6.47
CA ALA A 231 12.60 -27.52 -5.31
C ALA A 231 13.17 -27.08 -3.94
N ARG A 232 14.49 -26.87 -3.84
CA ARG A 232 15.16 -26.45 -2.59
C ARG A 232 15.36 -24.93 -2.50
N LEU A 233 15.43 -24.25 -3.63
CA LEU A 233 15.67 -22.83 -3.79
C LEU A 233 14.46 -22.21 -4.50
N PRO A 234 13.37 -21.89 -3.76
CA PRO A 234 12.08 -21.52 -4.35
C PRO A 234 12.07 -20.18 -5.11
N PHE A 235 13.20 -19.49 -5.16
CA PHE A 235 13.40 -18.29 -5.97
C PHE A 235 13.91 -18.61 -7.39
N LEU A 236 14.21 -19.88 -7.68
CA LEU A 236 14.64 -20.38 -8.99
C LEU A 236 13.52 -21.19 -9.64
N ASP A 237 13.23 -20.87 -10.90
CA ASP A 237 12.42 -21.70 -11.79
C ASP A 237 13.29 -22.61 -12.64
N THR A 238 12.71 -23.72 -13.09
CA THR A 238 13.30 -24.57 -14.12
C THR A 238 12.77 -24.15 -15.49
N LEU A 239 13.66 -23.77 -16.40
CA LEU A 239 13.33 -23.46 -17.79
C LEU A 239 13.74 -24.61 -18.71
N GLN A 240 12.85 -24.97 -19.64
CA GLN A 240 13.16 -25.91 -20.71
C GLN A 240 13.42 -25.13 -21.99
N LEU A 241 14.64 -25.22 -22.50
CA LEU A 241 15.02 -24.63 -23.77
C LEU A 241 14.91 -25.71 -24.84
N PRO A 242 13.97 -25.60 -25.79
CA PRO A 242 13.86 -26.54 -26.90
C PRO A 242 15.07 -26.42 -27.82
N GLU A 243 15.30 -27.51 -28.55
CA GLU A 243 16.29 -27.59 -29.62
C GLU A 243 16.14 -26.41 -30.60
N GLY A 244 17.28 -25.79 -30.97
CA GLY A 244 17.35 -24.68 -31.92
C GLY A 244 16.81 -23.33 -31.44
N LEU A 245 16.39 -23.18 -30.18
CA LEU A 245 15.76 -21.94 -29.70
C LEU A 245 16.69 -20.71 -29.82
N LEU A 246 17.97 -20.85 -29.51
CA LEU A 246 18.93 -19.74 -29.48
C LEU A 246 19.44 -19.40 -30.89
N ASP A 247 19.59 -20.41 -31.73
CA ASP A 247 19.90 -20.27 -33.16
C ASP A 247 19.31 -21.44 -33.94
N ILE A 248 18.28 -21.17 -34.74
CA ILE A 248 17.59 -22.20 -35.56
C ILE A 248 18.51 -22.70 -36.69
N GLY A 249 19.35 -21.82 -37.26
CA GLY A 249 20.22 -22.18 -38.37
C GLY A 249 21.40 -23.04 -37.95
N ALA A 250 21.99 -22.73 -36.79
CA ALA A 250 23.07 -23.52 -36.20
C ALA A 250 22.58 -24.67 -35.30
N ASN A 251 21.26 -24.78 -35.10
CA ASN A 251 20.61 -25.72 -34.19
C ASN A 251 21.17 -25.65 -32.75
N VAL A 252 21.12 -24.46 -32.13
CA VAL A 252 21.60 -24.24 -30.76
C VAL A 252 20.42 -23.95 -29.83
N PRO A 253 20.24 -24.69 -28.72
CA PRO A 253 20.98 -25.90 -28.36
C PRO A 253 20.66 -27.07 -29.30
N ALA A 254 21.59 -28.01 -29.46
CA ALA A 254 21.44 -29.15 -30.38
C ALA A 254 20.46 -30.22 -29.87
N GLU A 255 20.13 -30.17 -28.59
CA GLU A 255 19.12 -30.98 -27.94
C GLU A 255 18.40 -30.12 -26.89
N PRO A 256 17.20 -30.51 -26.43
CA PRO A 256 16.52 -29.79 -25.35
C PRO A 256 17.36 -29.80 -24.07
N ILE A 257 17.53 -28.61 -23.45
CA ILE A 257 18.29 -28.46 -22.20
C ILE A 257 17.43 -27.85 -21.11
N SER A 258 17.79 -28.15 -19.87
CA SER A 258 17.15 -27.57 -18.69
C SER A 258 18.08 -26.55 -18.04
N LEU A 259 17.57 -25.33 -17.83
CA LEU A 259 18.27 -24.26 -17.12
C LEU A 259 17.58 -23.96 -15.79
N LEU A 260 18.38 -23.46 -14.85
CA LEU A 260 17.85 -22.76 -13.69
C LEU A 260 17.70 -21.29 -14.04
N SER A 261 16.64 -20.65 -13.55
CA SER A 261 16.43 -19.23 -13.78
C SER A 261 15.94 -18.55 -12.52
N PRO A 262 16.69 -17.61 -11.94
CA PRO A 262 16.05 -16.57 -11.16
C PRO A 262 15.11 -15.74 -12.04
N VAL A 263 14.35 -14.87 -11.40
CA VAL A 263 13.49 -13.88 -12.07
C VAL A 263 13.89 -12.48 -11.63
N ALA A 264 13.76 -11.52 -12.53
CA ALA A 264 13.75 -10.12 -12.15
C ALA A 264 12.47 -9.85 -11.35
N THR A 265 12.60 -9.24 -10.18
CA THR A 265 11.48 -8.87 -9.31
C THR A 265 11.42 -7.37 -9.11
N LEU A 266 10.21 -6.87 -8.84
CA LEU A 266 9.95 -5.51 -8.45
C LEU A 266 9.76 -5.47 -6.94
N VAL A 267 10.63 -4.72 -6.26
CA VAL A 267 10.70 -4.63 -4.80
C VAL A 267 10.48 -3.19 -4.36
N ALA A 268 9.73 -3.00 -3.28
CA ALA A 268 9.47 -1.70 -2.68
C ALA A 268 9.86 -1.65 -1.21
N ASN A 269 10.05 -0.45 -0.67
CA ASN A 269 10.23 -0.21 0.76
C ASN A 269 8.98 0.46 1.36
N GLU A 270 9.00 0.71 2.66
CA GLU A 270 7.91 1.35 3.42
C GLU A 270 7.50 2.75 2.91
N ARG A 271 8.35 3.42 2.12
CA ARG A 271 8.04 4.75 1.53
C ARG A 271 7.23 4.67 0.25
N PHE A 272 7.15 3.48 -0.36
CA PHE A 272 6.35 3.27 -1.55
C PHE A 272 4.87 3.41 -1.21
N HIS A 273 4.19 4.32 -1.91
CA HIS A 273 2.80 4.61 -1.62
C HIS A 273 1.88 3.48 -2.15
N PRO A 274 1.07 2.81 -1.31
CA PRO A 274 0.26 1.65 -1.70
C PRO A 274 -0.67 1.87 -2.90
N ALA A 275 -1.25 3.06 -3.02
CA ALA A 275 -2.11 3.39 -4.16
C ALA A 275 -1.39 3.35 -5.53
N LEU A 276 -0.06 3.42 -5.58
CA LEU A 276 0.71 3.32 -6.83
C LEU A 276 0.89 1.87 -7.29
N THR A 277 0.65 0.87 -6.44
CA THR A 277 0.90 -0.54 -6.76
C THR A 277 0.19 -0.99 -8.03
N SER A 278 -1.13 -0.79 -8.11
CA SER A 278 -1.90 -1.22 -9.29
C SER A 278 -1.48 -0.48 -10.56
N LEU A 279 -1.16 0.80 -10.44
CA LEU A 279 -0.69 1.62 -11.56
C LEU A 279 0.66 1.11 -12.11
N VAL A 280 1.62 0.84 -11.21
CA VAL A 280 2.94 0.33 -11.58
C VAL A 280 2.85 -1.09 -12.16
N LEU A 281 2.03 -1.96 -11.56
CA LEU A 281 1.85 -3.32 -12.06
C LEU A 281 1.11 -3.37 -13.40
N GLU A 282 0.16 -2.48 -13.63
CA GLU A 282 -0.51 -2.34 -14.93
C GLU A 282 0.45 -1.84 -16.01
N ALA A 283 1.24 -0.79 -15.71
CA ALA A 283 2.27 -0.31 -16.62
C ALA A 283 3.32 -1.39 -16.92
N ALA A 284 3.74 -2.16 -15.92
CA ALA A 284 4.64 -3.31 -16.11
C ALA A 284 4.00 -4.39 -16.99
N ARG A 285 2.71 -4.67 -16.83
CA ARG A 285 1.96 -5.61 -17.68
C ARG A 285 1.95 -5.17 -19.14
N GLU A 286 1.78 -3.87 -19.40
CA GLU A 286 1.84 -3.35 -20.77
C GLU A 286 3.23 -3.49 -21.38
N VAL A 287 4.30 -3.18 -20.62
CA VAL A 287 5.69 -3.33 -21.07
C VAL A 287 6.02 -4.79 -21.42
N LEU A 288 5.52 -5.74 -20.62
CA LEU A 288 5.83 -7.16 -20.73
C LEU A 288 4.81 -7.95 -21.57
N ARG A 289 3.83 -7.26 -22.17
CA ARG A 289 2.67 -7.89 -22.83
C ARG A 289 3.06 -8.93 -23.87
N GLU A 290 4.06 -8.62 -24.70
CA GLU A 290 4.52 -9.48 -25.80
C GLU A 290 5.41 -10.64 -25.35
N GLY A 291 5.84 -10.66 -24.09
CA GLY A 291 6.83 -11.62 -23.61
C GLY A 291 8.22 -11.40 -24.21
N ASN A 292 9.04 -12.45 -24.19
CA ASN A 292 10.38 -12.46 -24.79
C ASN A 292 10.71 -13.87 -25.32
N LEU A 293 11.98 -14.13 -25.65
CA LEU A 293 12.41 -15.43 -26.20
C LEU A 293 12.12 -16.62 -25.27
N LEU A 294 12.15 -16.40 -23.96
CA LEU A 294 11.92 -17.43 -22.93
C LEU A 294 10.54 -17.32 -22.30
N ASP A 295 9.99 -16.11 -22.25
CA ASP A 295 8.74 -15.80 -21.57
C ASP A 295 7.58 -15.67 -22.56
N LYS A 296 6.53 -16.46 -22.33
CA LYS A 296 5.32 -16.39 -23.15
C LYS A 296 4.62 -15.03 -22.98
N PRO A 297 3.93 -14.53 -24.02
CA PRO A 297 3.07 -13.36 -23.91
C PRO A 297 2.08 -13.49 -22.74
N GLY A 298 1.98 -12.43 -21.92
CA GLY A 298 1.09 -12.39 -20.76
C GLY A 298 1.50 -13.26 -19.55
N ALA A 299 2.71 -13.85 -19.54
CA ALA A 299 3.20 -14.59 -18.38
C ALA A 299 3.52 -13.69 -17.17
N PHE A 300 3.89 -12.44 -17.40
CA PHE A 300 4.31 -11.48 -16.39
C PHE A 300 3.59 -10.12 -16.54
N PRO A 301 3.51 -9.29 -15.47
CA PRO A 301 3.99 -9.55 -14.11
C PRO A 301 3.21 -10.65 -13.39
N ALA A 302 3.89 -11.39 -12.52
CA ALA A 302 3.32 -12.51 -11.76
C ALA A 302 3.55 -12.35 -10.26
N ALA A 303 2.72 -13.01 -9.44
CA ALA A 303 2.86 -13.01 -7.98
C ALA A 303 4.08 -13.82 -7.49
N GLN A 304 4.50 -14.81 -8.27
CA GLN A 304 5.57 -15.76 -7.95
C GLN A 304 6.44 -15.98 -9.20
N PRO A 305 7.69 -16.45 -9.03
CA PRO A 305 8.38 -16.72 -7.76
C PRO A 305 8.87 -15.43 -7.09
N LEU A 306 8.70 -15.35 -5.76
CA LEU A 306 9.18 -14.23 -4.94
C LEU A 306 9.66 -14.69 -3.57
N GLU A 307 10.76 -14.10 -3.10
CA GLU A 307 11.33 -14.37 -1.77
C GLU A 307 10.70 -13.49 -0.70
N LEU A 308 10.43 -12.24 -1.06
CA LEU A 308 9.83 -11.25 -0.18
C LEU A 308 8.31 -11.44 -0.18
N THR A 309 7.71 -11.18 0.97
CA THR A 309 6.25 -11.15 1.10
C THR A 309 5.68 -10.09 0.17
N LEU A 310 4.64 -10.45 -0.60
CA LEU A 310 3.93 -9.49 -1.44
C LEU A 310 3.27 -8.41 -0.57
N SER A 311 3.26 -7.17 -1.07
CA SER A 311 2.43 -6.14 -0.46
C SER A 311 0.94 -6.54 -0.53
N PRO A 312 0.10 -6.12 0.44
CA PRO A 312 -1.33 -6.43 0.41
C PRO A 312 -2.02 -6.01 -0.90
N GLU A 313 -1.63 -4.86 -1.45
CA GLU A 313 -2.15 -4.31 -2.70
C GLU A 313 -1.66 -5.09 -3.92
N ALA A 314 -0.43 -5.59 -3.88
CA ALA A 314 0.12 -6.44 -4.93
C ALA A 314 -0.58 -7.81 -4.94
N ASP A 315 -0.74 -8.46 -3.78
CA ASP A 315 -1.52 -9.70 -3.65
C ASP A 315 -2.96 -9.52 -4.13
N PHE A 316 -3.59 -8.39 -3.78
CA PHE A 316 -4.92 -8.05 -4.30
C PHE A 316 -4.93 -7.92 -5.82
N TYR A 317 -3.99 -7.19 -6.41
CA TYR A 317 -3.90 -7.01 -7.86
C TYR A 317 -3.71 -8.34 -8.60
N HIS A 318 -2.82 -9.21 -8.13
CA HIS A 318 -2.58 -10.51 -8.79
C HIS A 318 -3.80 -11.43 -8.71
N ARG A 319 -4.62 -11.34 -7.65
CA ARG A 319 -5.83 -12.16 -7.49
C ARG A 319 -7.07 -11.59 -8.19
N GLN A 320 -7.26 -10.28 -8.16
CA GLN A 320 -8.50 -9.62 -8.58
C GLN A 320 -8.34 -8.66 -9.76
N GLY A 321 -7.10 -8.38 -10.16
CA GLY A 321 -6.74 -7.37 -11.16
C GLY A 321 -6.84 -5.95 -10.62
N VAL A 322 -7.00 -5.00 -11.54
CA VAL A 322 -7.17 -3.59 -11.19
C VAL A 322 -8.44 -3.38 -10.32
N PRO A 323 -8.36 -2.52 -9.28
CA PRO A 323 -9.50 -2.13 -8.46
C PRO A 323 -10.68 -1.63 -9.30
N PHE A 324 -11.90 -1.86 -8.81
CA PHE A 324 -13.13 -1.62 -9.58
C PHE A 324 -13.23 -0.19 -10.14
N LEU A 325 -12.90 0.83 -9.34
CA LEU A 325 -12.98 2.22 -9.78
C LEU A 325 -11.93 2.58 -10.83
N GLN A 326 -10.74 1.97 -10.77
CA GLN A 326 -9.66 2.19 -11.74
C GLN A 326 -9.99 1.64 -13.13
N ARG A 327 -11.03 0.79 -13.27
CA ARG A 327 -11.48 0.28 -14.58
C ARG A 327 -12.24 1.31 -15.41
N TYR A 328 -12.83 2.32 -14.76
CA TYR A 328 -13.74 3.27 -15.42
C TYR A 328 -13.30 4.73 -15.28
N LEU A 329 -12.39 5.02 -14.36
CA LEU A 329 -11.95 6.37 -14.04
C LEU A 329 -10.43 6.49 -14.22
N PRO A 330 -9.91 7.67 -14.63
CA PRO A 330 -8.48 7.94 -14.62
C PRO A 330 -7.89 7.68 -13.23
N PHE A 331 -6.64 7.19 -13.17
CA PHE A 331 -5.97 6.77 -11.94
C PHE A 331 -6.16 7.74 -10.77
N TRP A 332 -5.89 9.03 -10.99
CA TRP A 332 -5.99 10.06 -9.96
C TRP A 332 -7.40 10.24 -9.38
N VAL A 333 -8.43 10.09 -10.22
CA VAL A 333 -9.82 10.18 -9.78
C VAL A 333 -10.19 8.91 -9.01
N ALA A 334 -9.83 7.74 -9.53
CA ALA A 334 -10.07 6.46 -8.89
C ALA A 334 -9.40 6.39 -7.51
N SER A 335 -8.14 6.80 -7.38
CA SER A 335 -7.39 6.78 -6.12
C SER A 335 -7.99 7.71 -5.07
N ILE A 336 -8.54 8.85 -5.50
CA ILE A 336 -9.26 9.77 -4.61
C ILE A 336 -10.56 9.12 -4.13
N VAL A 337 -11.36 8.57 -5.04
CA VAL A 337 -12.69 8.04 -4.70
C VAL A 337 -12.59 6.77 -3.85
N ASP A 338 -11.73 5.80 -4.18
CA ASP A 338 -11.54 4.59 -3.36
C ASP A 338 -11.17 4.98 -1.91
N ARG A 339 -10.32 5.99 -1.77
CA ARG A 339 -9.87 6.52 -0.48
C ARG A 339 -10.99 7.22 0.30
N TYR A 340 -11.80 8.05 -0.36
CA TYR A 340 -12.88 8.79 0.34
C TYR A 340 -14.12 7.93 0.59
N VAL A 341 -14.42 6.93 -0.24
CA VAL A 341 -15.60 6.06 -0.03
C VAL A 341 -15.51 5.32 1.31
N VAL A 342 -14.33 4.83 1.67
CA VAL A 342 -14.08 4.18 2.98
C VAL A 342 -14.33 5.13 4.16
N LEU A 343 -14.13 6.44 3.99
CA LEU A 343 -14.43 7.45 5.02
C LEU A 343 -15.89 7.90 5.03
N VAL A 344 -16.47 8.02 3.84
CA VAL A 344 -17.84 8.51 3.67
C VAL A 344 -18.83 7.55 4.33
N ILE A 345 -18.57 6.24 4.29
CA ILE A 345 -19.46 5.23 4.90
C ILE A 345 -19.55 5.40 6.45
N PRO A 346 -18.44 5.37 7.22
CA PRO A 346 -18.46 5.67 8.66
C PRO A 346 -18.96 7.06 8.98
N PHE A 347 -18.57 8.07 8.18
CA PHE A 347 -19.04 9.44 8.37
C PHE A 347 -20.56 9.52 8.28
N ILE A 348 -21.17 8.92 7.25
CA ILE A 348 -22.63 8.84 7.11
C ILE A 348 -23.23 8.03 8.25
N ALA A 349 -22.63 6.90 8.64
CA ALA A 349 -23.12 6.06 9.73
C ALA A 349 -23.17 6.80 11.08
N ILE A 350 -22.24 7.73 11.34
CA ILE A 350 -22.21 8.56 12.54
C ILE A 350 -23.09 9.82 12.39
N MET A 351 -23.05 10.46 11.23
CA MET A 351 -23.80 11.70 10.97
C MET A 351 -25.30 11.49 10.89
N LEU A 352 -25.76 10.35 10.35
CA LEU A 352 -27.19 10.06 10.21
C LEU A 352 -27.93 10.02 11.57
N PRO A 353 -27.45 9.31 12.62
CA PRO A 353 -28.08 9.37 13.94
C PRO A 353 -27.92 10.74 14.61
N LEU A 354 -26.83 11.46 14.39
CA LEU A 354 -26.62 12.84 14.88
C LEU A 354 -27.64 13.82 14.29
N LEU A 355 -27.87 13.77 12.99
CA LEU A 355 -28.90 14.56 12.32
C LEU A 355 -30.30 14.17 12.82
N ARG A 356 -30.55 12.87 13.04
CA ARG A 356 -31.83 12.42 13.61
C ARG A 356 -32.05 12.88 15.05
N SER A 357 -30.99 13.09 15.82
CA SER A 357 -31.08 13.58 17.21
C SER A 357 -31.37 15.08 17.31
N MET A 358 -31.29 15.84 16.21
CA MET A 358 -31.69 17.26 16.15
C MET A 358 -33.10 17.48 16.68
N GLY A 359 -34.05 16.61 16.31
CA GLY A 359 -35.43 16.66 16.76
C GLY A 359 -35.53 16.53 18.29
N PRO A 360 -35.21 15.36 18.87
CA PRO A 360 -35.25 15.13 20.32
C PRO A 360 -34.52 16.19 21.15
N LEU A 361 -33.31 16.61 20.75
CA LEU A 361 -32.53 17.62 21.47
C LEU A 361 -33.18 19.00 21.44
N TYR A 362 -33.72 19.41 20.29
CA TYR A 362 -34.50 20.64 20.17
C TYR A 362 -35.71 20.60 21.12
N ARG A 363 -36.46 19.49 21.12
CA ARG A 363 -37.61 19.31 22.03
C ARG A 363 -37.21 19.38 23.50
N TRP A 364 -36.16 18.66 23.88
CA TRP A 364 -35.63 18.65 25.24
C TRP A 364 -35.22 20.06 25.69
N ARG A 365 -34.45 20.80 24.89
CA ARG A 365 -33.98 22.14 25.25
C ARG A 365 -35.12 23.15 25.41
N ILE A 366 -36.14 23.09 24.55
CA ILE A 366 -37.35 23.92 24.69
C ILE A 366 -38.08 23.56 25.98
N ARG A 367 -38.31 22.27 26.24
CA ARG A 367 -39.02 21.81 27.44
C ARG A 367 -38.24 22.10 28.73
N SER A 368 -36.92 21.99 28.74
CA SER A 368 -36.08 22.33 29.90
C SER A 368 -36.11 23.82 30.25
N ARG A 369 -36.45 24.72 29.31
CA ARG A 369 -36.72 26.12 29.63
C ARG A 369 -38.07 26.26 30.35
N VAL A 370 -39.10 25.57 29.86
CA VAL A 370 -40.45 25.56 30.47
C VAL A 370 -40.42 24.94 31.87
N TYR A 371 -39.66 23.85 32.09
CA TYR A 371 -39.57 23.20 33.40
C TYR A 371 -38.96 24.07 34.51
N ARG A 372 -38.01 24.97 34.19
CA ARG A 372 -37.43 25.88 35.20
C ARG A 372 -38.49 26.77 35.86
N TRP A 373 -39.49 27.19 35.09
CA TRP A 373 -40.59 27.99 35.62
C TRP A 373 -41.59 27.15 36.43
N TYR A 374 -41.80 25.90 36.04
CA TYR A 374 -42.58 24.94 36.86
C TYR A 374 -41.91 24.64 38.20
N GLU A 375 -40.57 24.68 38.29
CA GLU A 375 -39.86 24.48 39.55
C GLU A 375 -40.13 25.61 40.55
N GLN A 376 -40.15 26.86 40.08
CA GLN A 376 -40.53 28.02 40.89
C GLN A 376 -41.99 27.89 41.39
N LEU A 377 -42.90 27.49 40.51
CA LEU A 377 -44.30 27.28 40.89
C LEU A 377 -44.47 26.15 41.92
N ARG A 378 -43.75 25.03 41.77
CA ARG A 378 -43.74 23.93 42.74
C ARG A 378 -43.09 24.30 44.08
N ARG A 379 -42.13 25.24 44.10
CA ARG A 379 -41.58 25.78 45.36
C ARG A 379 -42.69 26.46 46.15
N ILE A 380 -43.46 27.32 45.50
CA ILE A 380 -44.56 28.08 46.11
C ILE A 380 -45.66 27.13 46.59
N ASP A 381 -46.02 26.12 45.79
CA ASP A 381 -47.01 25.12 46.19
C ASP A 381 -46.53 24.32 47.43
N ARG A 382 -45.24 24.00 47.54
CA ARG A 382 -44.68 23.36 48.74
C ARG A 382 -44.73 24.26 49.98
N LEU A 383 -44.44 25.55 49.84
CA LEU A 383 -44.52 26.52 50.94
C LEU A 383 -45.96 26.74 51.44
N LEU A 384 -46.92 26.68 50.52
CA LEU A 384 -48.36 26.66 50.82
C LEU A 384 -48.74 25.44 51.66
N HIS A 385 -48.28 24.24 51.29
CA HIS A 385 -48.60 23.00 52.01
C HIS A 385 -47.89 22.86 53.35
N SER A 386 -46.69 23.43 53.52
CA SER A 386 -45.94 23.39 54.78
C SER A 386 -46.38 24.46 55.79
N GLY A 387 -47.29 25.37 55.41
CA GLY A 387 -47.77 26.47 56.26
C GLY A 387 -46.76 27.60 56.46
N ALA A 388 -45.56 27.52 55.86
CA ALA A 388 -44.49 28.50 55.98
C ALA A 388 -44.73 29.77 55.13
N ILE A 389 -45.78 29.79 54.30
CA ILE A 389 -46.08 30.89 53.36
C ILE A 389 -46.48 32.20 54.06
N ALA A 390 -46.93 32.15 55.32
CA ALA A 390 -47.51 33.32 56.01
C ALA A 390 -46.50 34.47 56.22
N GLY A 391 -45.21 34.18 56.36
CA GLY A 391 -44.15 35.20 56.54
C GLY A 391 -43.60 35.80 55.24
N GLU A 392 -43.91 35.21 54.09
CA GLU A 392 -43.33 35.57 52.78
C GLU A 392 -44.38 35.84 51.69
N LEU A 393 -45.67 35.87 52.07
CA LEU A 393 -46.82 35.93 51.16
C LEU A 393 -46.71 37.04 50.11
N GLU A 394 -46.39 38.27 50.53
CA GLU A 394 -46.30 39.42 49.63
C GLU A 394 -45.12 39.31 48.65
N ARG A 395 -44.00 38.72 49.09
CA ARG A 395 -42.83 38.49 48.22
C ARG A 395 -43.13 37.44 47.15
N GLU A 396 -43.84 36.38 47.51
CA GLU A 396 -44.19 35.31 46.57
C GLU A 396 -45.27 35.73 45.56
N ILE A 397 -46.23 36.58 45.95
CA ILE A 397 -47.19 37.19 45.01
C ILE A 397 -46.45 38.08 44.00
N GLN A 398 -45.54 38.94 44.45
CA GLN A 398 -44.72 39.77 43.55
C GLN A 398 -43.83 38.92 42.63
N ALA A 399 -43.23 37.84 43.14
CA ALA A 399 -42.43 36.92 42.34
C ALA A 399 -43.26 36.22 41.26
N LEU A 400 -44.51 35.86 41.53
CA LEU A 400 -45.42 35.27 40.52
C LEU A 400 -45.86 36.27 39.46
N HIS A 401 -46.10 37.54 39.81
CA HIS A 401 -46.38 38.58 38.81
C HIS A 401 -45.17 38.85 37.92
N GLN A 402 -43.97 38.89 38.49
CA GLN A 402 -42.74 38.98 37.70
C GLN A 402 -42.58 37.77 36.76
N LEU A 403 -42.90 36.56 37.25
CA LEU A 403 -42.89 35.36 36.42
C LEU A 403 -43.94 35.43 35.30
N GLU A 404 -45.14 35.95 35.56
CA GLU A 404 -46.18 36.14 34.52
C GLU A 404 -45.72 37.14 33.44
N ASP A 405 -45.10 38.25 33.84
CA ASP A 405 -44.54 39.23 32.92
C ASP A 405 -43.39 38.66 32.09
N GLU A 406 -42.49 37.88 32.70
CA GLU A 406 -41.43 37.17 31.98
C GLU A 406 -42.00 36.16 30.98
N LEU A 407 -43.01 35.39 31.37
CA LEU A 407 -43.69 34.40 30.51
C LEU A 407 -44.32 35.05 29.28
N SER A 408 -44.93 36.23 29.44
CA SER A 408 -45.58 36.97 28.34
C SER A 408 -44.61 37.42 27.24
N ARG A 409 -43.31 37.52 27.55
CA ARG A 409 -42.25 37.96 26.64
C ARG A 409 -41.56 36.82 25.90
N VAL A 410 -41.87 35.56 26.24
CA VAL A 410 -41.19 34.41 25.63
C VAL A 410 -41.99 33.83 24.47
N ASP A 411 -41.43 33.94 23.27
CA ASP A 411 -41.93 33.27 22.07
C ASP A 411 -41.57 31.78 22.09
N VAL A 412 -42.59 30.91 22.18
CA VAL A 412 -42.44 29.45 22.09
C VAL A 412 -43.10 28.93 20.79
N PRO A 413 -42.55 27.91 20.09
CA PRO A 413 -43.18 27.35 18.89
C PRO A 413 -44.60 26.83 19.14
N LEU A 414 -45.47 26.91 18.12
CA LEU A 414 -46.88 26.47 18.20
C LEU A 414 -47.06 25.04 18.72
N SER A 415 -46.13 24.13 18.38
CA SER A 415 -46.13 22.75 18.87
C SER A 415 -46.01 22.60 20.39
N TYR A 416 -45.60 23.67 21.09
CA TYR A 416 -45.44 23.76 22.54
C TYR A 416 -46.33 24.84 23.17
N ALA A 417 -47.20 25.47 22.38
CA ALA A 417 -48.10 26.52 22.88
C ALA A 417 -48.99 25.99 24.03
N HIS A 418 -49.43 24.74 23.96
CA HIS A 418 -50.20 24.12 25.04
C HIS A 418 -49.45 24.07 26.38
N GLU A 419 -48.16 23.71 26.37
CA GLU A 419 -47.32 23.68 27.59
C GLU A 419 -47.16 25.10 28.17
N LEU A 420 -46.99 26.12 27.32
CA LEU A 420 -46.89 27.52 27.74
C LEU A 420 -48.22 28.09 28.26
N TYR A 421 -49.34 27.85 27.57
CA TYR A 421 -50.66 28.30 28.00
C TYR A 421 -51.09 27.65 29.32
N SER A 422 -50.79 26.36 29.51
CA SER A 422 -51.04 25.65 30.77
C SER A 422 -50.24 26.28 31.92
N LEU A 423 -48.99 26.66 31.67
CA LEU A 423 -48.17 27.36 32.66
C LEU A 423 -48.74 28.73 33.02
N HIS A 424 -49.18 29.54 32.03
CA HIS A 424 -49.86 30.82 32.30
C HIS A 424 -51.12 30.63 33.16
N LEU A 425 -51.92 29.61 32.85
CA LEU A 425 -53.13 29.31 33.61
C LEU A 425 -52.81 28.96 35.07
N HIS A 426 -51.78 28.14 35.30
CA HIS A 426 -51.37 27.75 36.65
C HIS A 426 -50.76 28.91 37.44
N VAL A 427 -49.96 29.78 36.81
CA VAL A 427 -49.41 30.98 37.47
C VAL A 427 -50.55 31.89 37.91
N ARG A 428 -51.51 32.20 37.01
CA ARG A 428 -52.70 33.01 37.35
C ARG A 428 -53.56 32.39 38.44
N TYR A 429 -53.75 31.08 38.40
CA TYR A 429 -54.46 30.35 39.45
C TYR A 429 -53.75 30.50 40.80
N MET A 430 -52.42 30.36 40.82
CA MET A 430 -51.64 30.47 42.06
C MET A 430 -51.65 31.90 42.62
N ILE A 431 -51.52 32.92 41.77
CA ILE A 431 -51.67 34.33 42.15
C ILE A 431 -53.03 34.53 42.84
N LYS A 432 -54.12 34.15 42.18
CA LYS A 432 -55.48 34.29 42.71
C LYS A 432 -55.66 33.54 44.05
N ARG A 433 -55.05 32.36 44.19
CA ARG A 433 -55.10 31.56 45.42
C ARG A 433 -54.35 32.24 46.57
N LEU A 434 -53.16 32.78 46.32
CA LEU A 434 -52.39 33.51 47.34
C LEU A 434 -53.03 34.84 47.72
N GLU A 435 -53.61 35.56 46.75
CA GLU A 435 -54.38 36.78 47.02
C GLU A 435 -55.64 36.50 47.86
N GLY A 436 -56.31 35.37 47.62
CA GLY A 436 -57.45 34.94 48.44
C GLY A 436 -57.05 34.65 49.90
N LEU A 437 -55.86 34.09 50.13
CA LEU A 437 -55.30 33.90 51.47
C LEU A 437 -54.90 35.22 52.13
N ARG A 438 -54.40 36.19 51.36
CA ARG A 438 -54.13 37.56 51.85
C ARG A 438 -55.40 38.22 52.40
N THR A 439 -56.54 38.03 51.73
CA THR A 439 -57.84 38.58 52.17
C THR A 439 -58.46 37.84 53.37
N GLN A 440 -58.00 36.61 53.68
CA GLN A 440 -58.46 35.85 54.85
C GLN A 440 -57.56 36.04 56.09
N ALA A 441 -56.31 36.47 55.90
CA ALA A 441 -55.32 36.67 56.95
C ALA A 441 -55.21 38.12 57.45
N GLY A 442 -55.80 39.08 56.74
CA GLY A 442 -56.02 40.46 57.19
C GLY A 442 -57.46 40.64 57.63
#